data_AF-A0A922XFV2-F1
#
_entry.id   AF-A0A922XFV2-F1
#
_cell.length_a   1.000
_cell.length_b   1.000
_cell.length_c   1.000
_cell.angle_alpha   90.00
_cell.angle_beta   90.00
_cell.angle_gamma   90.00
#
_symmetry.space_group_name_H-M   'P 1'
#
loop_
_entity.id
_entity.type
_entity.pdbx_description
1 polymer ?
#
loop_
_entity_poly.entity_id
_entity_poly.type
_entity_poly.pdbx_seq_one_letter_code
_entity_poly.pdbx_strand_id
1 'polypeptide(L)'
;MVKGRHTMNCLKFLRTWRIVMMVGVAALSVSHEAKSDDDVWKTAVSAAWTAGASWVDGSTPDSADDQAEFNLPGAYTVSFASNPHAIGQLRLSGGSEVTFASTSKSPPVVPRTLHLDDIAAVRDGNLIISAGSALTLGSGGNPFHLTADGGVGVGGTLNVKFGSDLTSKTMNPNGQLNIVGAGSTATVTDASRYYDGAANVTAGGAMQTTDANFGMPISISGVGSRWTNNGQLRLGLADTTGQKHALVSVVGGGLFESTGALLGDQLGTTGTVTVSDSGSLWRDTGSLRIGGIGPGTVNVQPGGTVVAGETIIATQGRLRLQGGTLDVADLNFQGGQLDWTAGTLHVDTYHGDLGFAVGTLAPGHSPGSTNITGTYAQQSAGILEIEVGGAAQGTLYDVVNVAGNATLGGVLDLKLVGGFVPTPSQTFTIMSANSISGSFSNVTSGSRLSTPGGGSFRVNYGPGSAFAPSLIVLSAFQSSTSGDFDVDGDVDGNDFLLWQRGGSPSPNSAADLALWRVNFGTTGGAAANNPVPEPNAALLAILAISLLTARGSNRFTSYIETAGHSSPRPMNGLLHSSGRAGNHFDAFSYLSTLSTTST
;
A
#
# COMPACT_ATOMS: atom_id res chain seq x y z
N MET A 1 67.29 21.93 -4.16
CA MET A 1 67.82 22.34 -5.48
C MET A 1 68.42 21.09 -6.13
N VAL A 2 67.68 20.42 -7.02
CA VAL A 2 67.88 20.39 -8.49
C VAL A 2 69.20 19.65 -8.85
N LYS A 3 69.21 18.49 -9.51
CA LYS A 3 68.61 18.17 -10.82
C LYS A 3 68.64 16.65 -11.07
N GLY A 4 67.55 16.08 -11.57
CA GLY A 4 67.49 14.74 -12.19
C GLY A 4 66.58 14.79 -13.43
N ARG A 5 66.96 14.07 -14.50
CA ARG A 5 66.17 13.71 -15.72
C ARG A 5 66.84 12.46 -16.33
N HIS A 6 66.16 11.31 -16.50
CA HIS A 6 65.34 10.90 -17.67
C HIS A 6 66.19 10.83 -18.98
N THR A 7 66.24 9.78 -19.81
CA THR A 7 65.17 8.87 -20.32
C THR A 7 65.71 7.73 -21.25
N MET A 8 64.98 6.60 -21.29
CA MET A 8 64.56 5.70 -22.40
C MET A 8 65.49 4.81 -23.29
N ASN A 9 65.21 3.49 -23.21
CA ASN A 9 64.90 2.44 -24.22
C ASN A 9 65.71 2.21 -25.51
N CYS A 10 66.13 0.94 -25.77
CA CYS A 10 65.59 0.09 -26.87
C CYS A 10 66.28 -1.28 -27.08
N LEU A 11 65.44 -2.31 -27.26
CA LEU A 11 65.46 -3.43 -28.23
C LEU A 11 66.47 -4.61 -28.21
N LYS A 12 65.85 -5.79 -28.37
CA LYS A 12 66.26 -7.02 -29.11
C LYS A 12 67.26 -7.98 -28.45
N PHE A 13 66.82 -9.23 -28.21
CA PHE A 13 67.62 -10.42 -28.57
C PHE A 13 66.73 -11.65 -28.85
N LEU A 14 67.12 -12.40 -29.89
CA LEU A 14 66.46 -13.56 -30.51
C LEU A 14 67.47 -14.73 -30.52
N ARG A 15 66.94 -15.96 -30.34
CA ARG A 15 67.42 -17.29 -30.78
C ARG A 15 68.61 -17.95 -30.06
N THR A 16 68.81 -19.28 -30.00
CA THR A 16 68.03 -20.56 -29.98
C THR A 16 69.09 -21.70 -30.02
N TRP A 17 69.17 -22.55 -28.97
CA TRP A 17 69.60 -23.99 -28.91
C TRP A 17 71.11 -24.34 -29.04
N ARG A 18 71.73 -25.34 -28.35
CA ARG A 18 71.30 -26.72 -28.01
C ARG A 18 72.29 -27.49 -27.06
N ILE A 19 71.81 -28.57 -26.40
CA ILE A 19 72.48 -29.77 -25.77
C ILE A 19 73.07 -29.56 -24.34
N VAL A 20 72.75 -30.31 -23.25
CA VAL A 20 73.05 -31.74 -22.92
C VAL A 20 72.30 -32.26 -21.65
N MET A 21 71.95 -33.56 -21.69
CA MET A 21 71.72 -34.60 -20.63
C MET A 21 70.40 -34.80 -19.85
N MET A 22 69.95 -36.06 -19.97
CA MET A 22 68.92 -36.82 -19.22
C MET A 22 69.25 -37.00 -17.73
N VAL A 23 68.23 -37.06 -16.85
CA VAL A 23 67.93 -38.17 -15.92
C VAL A 23 66.44 -38.07 -15.54
N GLY A 24 65.74 -39.21 -15.55
CA GLY A 24 64.29 -39.30 -15.39
C GLY A 24 63.76 -39.00 -13.99
N VAL A 25 62.60 -38.34 -13.98
CA VAL A 25 61.46 -38.77 -13.17
C VAL A 25 60.33 -38.90 -14.18
N ALA A 26 59.98 -40.14 -14.52
CA ALA A 26 58.67 -40.41 -15.07
C ALA A 26 57.68 -40.12 -13.94
N ALA A 27 57.34 -38.86 -13.76
CA ALA A 27 56.05 -38.54 -13.22
C ALA A 27 55.10 -39.12 -14.26
N LEU A 28 54.45 -40.23 -13.91
CA LEU A 28 53.11 -40.49 -14.38
C LEU A 28 52.33 -39.22 -14.09
N SER A 29 52.36 -38.26 -15.02
CA SER A 29 51.17 -37.51 -15.29
C SER A 29 50.20 -38.58 -15.74
N VAL A 30 49.41 -39.07 -14.79
CA VAL A 30 48.01 -39.31 -15.09
C VAL A 30 47.57 -37.97 -15.65
N SER A 31 47.69 -37.81 -16.97
CA SER A 31 46.68 -37.06 -17.70
C SER A 31 45.38 -37.51 -17.06
N HIS A 32 44.63 -36.61 -16.46
CA HIS A 32 43.24 -36.93 -16.13
C HIS A 32 42.64 -37.39 -17.46
N GLU A 33 42.56 -38.71 -17.60
CA GLU A 33 42.06 -39.41 -18.76
C GLU A 33 40.56 -39.17 -18.76
N ALA A 34 40.09 -38.56 -19.85
CA ALA A 34 38.74 -38.57 -20.39
C ALA A 34 37.59 -37.94 -19.58
N LYS A 35 37.07 -36.84 -20.13
CA LYS A 35 35.66 -36.41 -20.04
C LYS A 35 34.77 -37.44 -20.78
N SER A 36 34.55 -38.63 -20.22
CA SER A 36 34.12 -39.81 -20.99
C SER A 36 32.63 -40.16 -21.04
N ASP A 37 31.70 -39.35 -20.51
CA ASP A 37 30.25 -39.60 -20.62
C ASP A 37 29.46 -38.27 -20.77
N ASP A 38 29.83 -37.46 -21.78
CA ASP A 38 28.94 -36.37 -22.22
C ASP A 38 27.83 -36.97 -23.10
N ASP A 39 26.63 -37.15 -22.57
CA ASP A 39 25.51 -37.72 -23.31
C ASP A 39 24.73 -36.67 -24.11
N VAL A 40 24.42 -37.02 -25.36
CA VAL A 40 23.57 -36.22 -26.25
C VAL A 40 22.26 -36.94 -26.51
N TRP A 41 21.14 -36.24 -26.38
CA TRP A 41 19.82 -36.78 -26.68
C TRP A 41 19.66 -37.08 -28.17
N LYS A 42 19.30 -38.33 -28.51
CA LYS A 42 19.42 -38.88 -29.86
C LYS A 42 18.29 -38.49 -30.82
N THR A 43 17.07 -38.32 -30.32
CA THR A 43 15.88 -38.01 -31.14
C THR A 43 14.91 -37.10 -30.40
N ALA A 44 14.25 -36.14 -31.07
CA ALA A 44 13.24 -35.26 -30.47
C ALA A 44 11.90 -35.97 -30.18
N VAL A 45 11.94 -37.05 -29.41
CA VAL A 45 10.77 -37.85 -29.00
C VAL A 45 10.73 -37.96 -27.48
N SER A 46 9.52 -38.07 -26.94
CA SER A 46 9.35 -38.21 -25.50
C SER A 46 9.79 -39.59 -25.02
N ALA A 47 10.58 -39.64 -23.95
CA ALA A 47 11.08 -40.89 -23.37
C ALA A 47 11.41 -40.73 -21.87
N ALA A 48 11.81 -41.83 -21.23
CA ALA A 48 12.32 -41.79 -19.86
C ALA A 48 13.79 -41.36 -19.85
N TRP A 49 14.21 -40.57 -18.85
CA TRP A 49 15.62 -40.19 -18.67
C TRP A 49 16.55 -41.41 -18.68
N THR A 50 16.12 -42.48 -17.99
CA THR A 50 16.88 -43.72 -17.82
C THR A 50 16.85 -44.66 -19.04
N ALA A 51 16.25 -44.24 -20.15
CA ALA A 51 16.22 -45.06 -21.37
C ALA A 51 17.52 -44.84 -22.14
N GLY A 52 18.54 -45.68 -21.91
CA GLY A 52 19.84 -45.56 -22.60
C GLY A 52 19.73 -45.42 -24.12
N ALA A 53 18.78 -46.10 -24.76
CA ALA A 53 18.52 -46.00 -26.21
C ALA A 53 18.11 -44.59 -26.69
N SER A 54 17.71 -43.69 -25.79
CA SER A 54 17.39 -42.29 -26.06
C SER A 54 18.64 -41.39 -26.13
N TRP A 55 19.80 -41.90 -25.72
CA TRP A 55 21.10 -41.21 -25.79
C TRP A 55 21.93 -41.77 -26.95
N VAL A 56 22.87 -40.97 -27.47
CA VAL A 56 23.62 -41.29 -28.70
C VAL A 56 24.55 -42.49 -28.52
N ASP A 57 25.26 -42.58 -27.40
CA ASP A 57 26.17 -43.67 -27.01
C ASP A 57 25.45 -44.87 -26.39
N GLY A 58 24.23 -44.68 -25.91
CA GLY A 58 23.45 -45.71 -25.25
C GLY A 58 23.58 -45.72 -23.72
N SER A 59 24.41 -44.85 -23.15
CA SER A 59 24.53 -44.59 -21.70
C SER A 59 23.36 -43.73 -21.23
N THR A 60 23.26 -43.49 -19.94
CA THR A 60 22.41 -42.43 -19.39
C THR A 60 23.30 -41.58 -18.49
N PRO A 61 23.13 -40.25 -18.45
CA PRO A 61 23.89 -39.42 -17.53
C PRO A 61 23.64 -39.88 -16.08
N ASP A 62 24.70 -40.33 -15.41
CA ASP A 62 24.63 -40.99 -14.11
C ASP A 62 25.71 -40.55 -13.10
N SER A 63 26.58 -39.62 -13.47
CA SER A 63 27.65 -39.12 -12.61
C SER A 63 27.81 -37.59 -12.67
N ALA A 64 28.39 -37.01 -11.62
CA ALA A 64 28.65 -35.57 -11.55
C ALA A 64 29.67 -35.08 -12.60
N ASP A 65 30.42 -35.98 -13.24
CA ASP A 65 31.33 -35.66 -14.33
C ASP A 65 30.61 -35.61 -15.71
N ASP A 66 29.36 -36.05 -15.78
CA ASP A 66 28.58 -36.15 -17.01
C ASP A 66 27.91 -34.83 -17.39
N GLN A 67 27.64 -34.68 -18.69
CA GLN A 67 26.82 -33.59 -19.22
C GLN A 67 25.67 -34.15 -20.03
N ALA A 68 24.49 -33.56 -19.89
CA ALA A 68 23.33 -33.87 -20.72
C ALA A 68 23.08 -32.75 -21.73
N GLU A 69 23.09 -33.08 -23.03
CA GLU A 69 22.78 -32.13 -24.10
C GLU A 69 21.49 -32.48 -24.86
N PHE A 70 20.60 -31.49 -24.97
CA PHE A 70 19.40 -31.50 -25.80
C PHE A 70 19.54 -30.47 -26.92
N ASN A 71 19.89 -30.91 -28.13
CA ASN A 71 20.18 -30.02 -29.26
C ASN A 71 19.30 -30.26 -30.50
N LEU A 72 18.26 -31.08 -30.35
CA LEU A 72 17.34 -31.43 -31.41
C LEU A 72 16.10 -30.53 -31.39
N PRO A 73 15.70 -29.94 -32.52
CA PRO A 73 14.55 -29.04 -32.58
C PRO A 73 13.23 -29.78 -32.31
N GLY A 74 12.30 -29.07 -31.70
CA GLY A 74 10.94 -29.55 -31.46
C GLY A 74 10.63 -29.81 -29.98
N ALA A 75 9.35 -30.08 -29.72
CA ALA A 75 8.82 -30.23 -28.38
C ALA A 75 8.71 -31.69 -27.95
N TYR A 76 9.28 -32.04 -26.80
CA TYR A 76 9.20 -33.38 -26.23
C TYR A 76 9.35 -33.38 -24.71
N THR A 77 8.88 -34.46 -24.08
CA THR A 77 8.90 -34.64 -22.63
C THR A 77 9.90 -35.72 -22.23
N VAL A 78 10.75 -35.39 -21.26
CA VAL A 78 11.62 -36.35 -20.58
C VAL A 78 11.02 -36.66 -19.21
N SER A 79 10.77 -37.94 -18.98
CA SER A 79 10.07 -38.43 -17.80
C SER A 79 11.00 -39.06 -16.76
N PHE A 80 10.69 -38.83 -15.49
CA PHE A 80 11.51 -39.25 -14.35
C PHE A 80 10.69 -40.08 -13.35
N ALA A 81 10.95 -41.38 -13.26
CA ALA A 81 10.24 -42.28 -12.31
C ALA A 81 10.84 -42.24 -10.89
N SER A 82 12.12 -41.91 -10.80
CA SER A 82 12.91 -41.69 -9.59
C SER A 82 13.75 -40.43 -9.74
N ASN A 83 14.43 -39.98 -8.68
CA ASN A 83 15.47 -38.97 -8.84
C ASN A 83 16.58 -39.56 -9.73
N PRO A 84 17.00 -38.86 -10.80
CA PRO A 84 18.23 -39.21 -11.51
C PRO A 84 19.44 -38.99 -10.59
N HIS A 85 20.58 -39.57 -10.96
CA HIS A 85 21.85 -39.19 -10.35
C HIS A 85 22.16 -37.72 -10.64
N ALA A 86 23.01 -37.12 -9.79
CA ALA A 86 23.51 -35.78 -10.05
C ALA A 86 24.40 -35.78 -11.30
N ILE A 87 24.35 -34.71 -12.08
CA ILE A 87 25.19 -34.50 -13.26
C ILE A 87 25.91 -33.16 -13.18
N GLY A 88 26.94 -32.97 -13.99
CA GLY A 88 27.71 -31.73 -13.99
C GLY A 88 27.02 -30.56 -14.69
N GLN A 89 26.48 -30.81 -15.88
CA GLN A 89 25.89 -29.77 -16.72
C GLN A 89 24.66 -30.27 -17.50
N LEU A 90 23.69 -29.37 -17.68
CA LEU A 90 22.55 -29.53 -18.58
C LEU A 90 22.57 -28.42 -19.64
N ARG A 91 22.61 -28.80 -20.92
CA ARG A 91 22.64 -27.88 -22.06
C ARG A 91 21.42 -28.08 -22.96
N LEU A 92 20.73 -26.99 -23.26
CA LEU A 92 19.68 -26.95 -24.28
C LEU A 92 20.10 -26.02 -25.41
N SER A 93 20.00 -26.50 -26.65
CA SER A 93 20.34 -25.75 -27.86
C SER A 93 19.49 -26.20 -29.05
N GLY A 94 19.76 -25.67 -30.24
CA GLY A 94 19.19 -26.17 -31.50
C GLY A 94 17.67 -25.98 -31.67
N GLY A 95 17.03 -25.11 -30.88
CA GLY A 95 15.58 -24.93 -30.92
C GLY A 95 14.80 -26.03 -30.22
N SER A 96 15.44 -26.71 -29.26
CA SER A 96 14.81 -27.73 -28.43
C SER A 96 13.80 -27.13 -27.46
N GLU A 97 12.64 -27.76 -27.32
CA GLU A 97 11.61 -27.40 -26.34
C GLU A 97 11.36 -28.60 -25.41
N VAL A 98 12.12 -28.66 -24.32
CA VAL A 98 12.17 -29.83 -23.44
C VAL A 98 11.28 -29.61 -22.22
N THR A 99 10.43 -30.58 -21.91
CA THR A 99 9.67 -30.61 -20.64
C THR A 99 10.20 -31.73 -19.76
N PHE A 100 10.59 -31.41 -18.53
CA PHE A 100 10.92 -32.41 -17.50
C PHE A 100 9.71 -32.67 -16.61
N ALA A 101 9.31 -33.92 -16.49
CA ALA A 101 8.12 -34.29 -15.72
C ALA A 101 8.39 -35.50 -14.82
N SER A 102 8.00 -35.38 -13.56
CA SER A 102 7.95 -36.53 -12.66
C SER A 102 6.89 -37.52 -13.12
N THR A 103 7.14 -38.80 -12.87
CA THR A 103 6.16 -39.86 -13.05
C THR A 103 6.08 -40.69 -11.78
N SER A 104 4.86 -41.03 -11.38
CA SER A 104 4.62 -41.94 -10.27
C SER A 104 3.46 -42.87 -10.62
N LYS A 105 3.45 -44.06 -10.00
CA LYS A 105 2.41 -45.05 -10.26
C LYS A 105 1.06 -44.71 -9.60
N SER A 106 0.99 -43.70 -8.72
CA SER A 106 -0.25 -43.33 -8.02
C SER A 106 -0.24 -41.86 -7.56
N PRO A 107 -1.37 -41.13 -7.65
CA PRO A 107 -1.49 -39.77 -7.11
C PRO A 107 -1.43 -39.74 -5.56
N PRO A 108 -0.95 -38.64 -4.94
CA PRO A 108 -0.29 -37.49 -5.57
C PRO A 108 1.12 -37.84 -6.07
N VAL A 109 1.53 -37.22 -7.18
CA VAL A 109 2.84 -37.47 -7.78
C VAL A 109 3.93 -36.92 -6.86
N VAL A 110 4.81 -37.79 -6.38
CA VAL A 110 5.99 -37.37 -5.64
C VAL A 110 6.94 -36.66 -6.60
N PRO A 111 7.27 -35.38 -6.38
CA PRO A 111 8.20 -34.67 -7.22
C PRO A 111 9.56 -35.35 -7.25
N ARG A 112 10.20 -35.34 -8.42
CA ARG A 112 11.59 -35.76 -8.63
C ARG A 112 12.49 -34.55 -8.78
N THR A 113 13.75 -34.72 -8.39
CA THR A 113 14.75 -33.64 -8.43
C THR A 113 15.96 -34.09 -9.24
N LEU A 114 16.36 -33.28 -10.22
CA LEU A 114 17.70 -33.37 -10.82
C LEU A 114 18.64 -32.41 -10.10
N HIS A 115 19.78 -32.93 -9.67
CA HIS A 115 20.86 -32.15 -9.08
C HIS A 115 21.92 -31.89 -10.15
N LEU A 116 22.30 -30.62 -10.32
CA LEU A 116 23.41 -30.20 -11.16
C LEU A 116 24.56 -29.74 -10.25
N ASP A 117 25.58 -30.57 -10.13
CA ASP A 117 26.71 -30.35 -9.24
C ASP A 117 27.82 -29.64 -10.00
N ASP A 118 28.35 -28.55 -9.44
CA ASP A 118 29.37 -27.75 -10.12
C ASP A 118 30.66 -28.56 -10.36
N ILE A 119 30.92 -28.90 -11.63
CA ILE A 119 32.23 -29.42 -12.04
C ILE A 119 33.19 -28.24 -11.99
N ALA A 120 34.18 -28.29 -11.09
CA ALA A 120 35.19 -27.24 -10.89
C ALA A 120 35.95 -26.79 -12.16
N ALA A 121 35.81 -27.51 -13.28
CA ALA A 121 36.40 -27.22 -14.59
C ALA A 121 35.47 -26.49 -15.59
N VAL A 122 34.16 -26.37 -15.33
CA VAL A 122 33.18 -25.82 -16.28
C VAL A 122 32.82 -24.38 -15.88
N ARG A 123 33.36 -23.39 -16.61
CA ARG A 123 33.19 -21.96 -16.30
C ARG A 123 31.84 -21.36 -16.72
N ASP A 124 30.99 -22.14 -17.39
CA ASP A 124 29.84 -21.62 -18.14
C ASP A 124 28.47 -21.82 -17.43
N GLY A 125 28.48 -22.27 -16.16
CA GLY A 125 27.29 -22.57 -15.36
C GLY A 125 26.78 -24.01 -15.53
N ASN A 126 25.98 -24.49 -14.59
CA ASN A 126 25.42 -25.84 -14.58
C ASN A 126 24.24 -26.02 -15.54
N LEU A 127 23.40 -25.00 -15.70
CA LEU A 127 22.30 -25.02 -16.66
C LEU A 127 22.53 -23.96 -17.71
N ILE A 128 22.54 -24.35 -18.98
CA ILE A 128 22.66 -23.45 -20.12
C ILE A 128 21.48 -23.69 -21.07
N ILE A 129 20.62 -22.69 -21.24
CA ILE A 129 19.54 -22.71 -22.22
C ILE A 129 19.87 -21.69 -23.29
N SER A 130 20.24 -22.15 -24.49
CA SER A 130 20.61 -21.27 -25.60
C SER A 130 19.39 -20.52 -26.16
N ALA A 131 19.64 -19.38 -26.80
CA ALA A 131 18.59 -18.62 -27.47
C ALA A 131 17.78 -19.51 -28.44
N GLY A 132 16.46 -19.32 -28.44
CA GLY A 132 15.52 -20.13 -29.23
C GLY A 132 15.20 -21.52 -28.67
N SER A 133 15.83 -21.95 -27.57
CA SER A 133 15.52 -23.22 -26.88
C SER A 133 14.76 -22.96 -25.58
N ALA A 134 14.05 -23.96 -25.06
CA ALA A 134 13.25 -23.84 -23.86
C ALA A 134 13.31 -25.06 -22.96
N LEU A 135 13.40 -24.84 -21.64
CA LEU A 135 13.19 -25.86 -20.61
C LEU A 135 11.91 -25.53 -19.85
N THR A 136 11.04 -26.52 -19.67
CA THR A 136 9.89 -26.45 -18.77
C THR A 136 10.02 -27.48 -17.66
N LEU A 137 10.00 -27.03 -16.41
CA LEU A 137 9.94 -27.87 -15.23
C LEU A 137 8.47 -28.13 -14.88
N GLY A 138 8.12 -29.41 -14.91
CA GLY A 138 6.81 -29.95 -14.59
C GLY A 138 5.85 -30.03 -15.77
N SER A 139 4.82 -30.85 -15.61
CA SER A 139 3.62 -30.89 -16.44
C SER A 139 2.38 -31.00 -15.54
N GLY A 140 1.16 -30.95 -16.10
CA GLY A 140 -0.07 -30.95 -15.30
C GLY A 140 -0.13 -32.11 -14.29
N GLY A 141 -0.10 -31.77 -12.99
CA GLY A 141 -0.11 -32.74 -11.88
C GLY A 141 1.23 -33.45 -11.61
N ASN A 142 2.29 -33.12 -12.35
CA ASN A 142 3.59 -33.77 -12.32
C ASN A 142 4.72 -32.71 -12.14
N PRO A 143 4.90 -32.13 -10.94
CA PRO A 143 5.98 -31.19 -10.67
C PRO A 143 7.36 -31.83 -10.89
N PHE A 144 8.37 -31.04 -11.24
CA PHE A 144 9.75 -31.50 -11.34
C PHE A 144 10.69 -30.44 -10.78
N HIS A 145 11.58 -30.82 -9.87
CA HIS A 145 12.51 -29.89 -9.24
C HIS A 145 13.88 -29.95 -9.91
N LEU A 146 14.57 -28.80 -9.92
CA LEU A 146 15.95 -28.68 -10.38
C LEU A 146 16.75 -27.90 -9.34
N THR A 147 17.90 -28.44 -8.95
CA THR A 147 18.85 -27.71 -8.10
C THR A 147 20.19 -27.59 -8.83
N ALA A 148 20.75 -26.39 -8.89
CA ALA A 148 22.03 -26.11 -9.50
C ALA A 148 22.99 -25.50 -8.48
N ASP A 149 24.06 -26.23 -8.17
CA ASP A 149 25.06 -25.78 -7.20
C ASP A 149 25.99 -24.67 -7.74
N GLY A 150 25.80 -24.23 -8.99
CA GLY A 150 26.49 -23.10 -9.59
C GLY A 150 25.52 -22.19 -10.34
N GLY A 151 25.89 -21.82 -11.58
CA GLY A 151 25.17 -20.82 -12.37
C GLY A 151 24.08 -21.38 -13.28
N VAL A 152 22.96 -20.68 -13.34
CA VAL A 152 21.89 -20.91 -14.34
C VAL A 152 21.94 -19.80 -15.39
N GLY A 153 22.35 -20.13 -16.61
CA GLY A 153 22.35 -19.25 -17.78
C GLY A 153 21.12 -19.51 -18.66
N VAL A 154 20.23 -18.51 -18.77
CA VAL A 154 19.01 -18.62 -19.60
C VAL A 154 19.09 -17.64 -20.75
N GLY A 155 19.63 -18.04 -21.90
CA GLY A 155 19.55 -17.27 -23.14
C GLY A 155 18.26 -17.52 -23.94
N GLY A 156 17.62 -18.68 -23.73
CA GLY A 156 16.32 -19.05 -24.29
C GLY A 156 15.17 -18.81 -23.30
N THR A 157 14.35 -19.83 -23.03
CA THR A 157 13.26 -19.75 -22.04
C THR A 157 13.40 -20.80 -20.94
N LEU A 158 13.22 -20.40 -19.69
CA LEU A 158 13.07 -21.30 -18.55
C LEU A 158 11.69 -21.10 -17.92
N ASN A 159 10.88 -22.15 -17.89
CA ASN A 159 9.57 -22.16 -17.27
C ASN A 159 9.59 -23.04 -16.01
N VAL A 160 9.30 -22.46 -14.85
CA VAL A 160 9.06 -23.18 -13.61
C VAL A 160 7.55 -23.20 -13.36
N LYS A 161 6.92 -24.37 -13.48
CA LYS A 161 5.45 -24.50 -13.50
C LYS A 161 4.95 -25.65 -12.66
N PHE A 162 3.64 -25.67 -12.41
CA PHE A 162 2.92 -26.82 -11.85
C PHE A 162 3.42 -27.28 -10.47
N GLY A 163 3.88 -26.36 -9.61
CA GLY A 163 4.43 -26.71 -8.31
C GLY A 163 5.88 -27.19 -8.34
N SER A 164 6.59 -26.90 -9.45
CA SER A 164 8.00 -27.21 -9.61
C SER A 164 8.88 -26.18 -8.89
N ASP A 165 10.09 -26.61 -8.53
CA ASP A 165 11.03 -25.76 -7.81
C ASP A 165 12.35 -25.68 -8.55
N LEU A 166 12.94 -24.49 -8.57
CA LEU A 166 14.28 -24.24 -9.05
C LEU A 166 15.10 -23.64 -7.93
N THR A 167 16.23 -24.26 -7.57
CA THR A 167 17.22 -23.64 -6.69
C THR A 167 18.51 -23.46 -7.44
N SER A 168 19.13 -22.29 -7.39
CA SER A 168 20.48 -22.09 -7.92
C SER A 168 21.33 -21.20 -7.02
N LYS A 169 22.66 -21.30 -7.13
CA LYS A 169 23.53 -20.32 -6.47
C LYS A 169 23.46 -18.98 -7.18
N THR A 170 23.64 -18.97 -8.50
CA THR A 170 23.52 -17.75 -9.32
C THR A 170 22.57 -17.98 -10.48
N MET A 171 22.04 -16.88 -11.02
CA MET A 171 21.19 -16.91 -12.19
C MET A 171 21.45 -15.68 -13.06
N ASN A 172 21.52 -15.92 -14.37
CA ASN A 172 21.67 -14.90 -15.40
C ASN A 172 20.76 -15.20 -16.59
N PRO A 173 19.50 -14.72 -16.58
CA PRO A 173 18.62 -14.86 -17.71
C PRO A 173 18.80 -13.69 -18.68
N ASN A 174 19.47 -13.95 -19.79
CA ASN A 174 19.50 -13.10 -20.98
C ASN A 174 18.29 -13.30 -21.90
N GLY A 175 17.47 -14.31 -21.62
CA GLY A 175 16.20 -14.64 -22.27
C GLY A 175 15.05 -14.55 -21.29
N GLN A 176 14.10 -15.49 -21.33
CA GLN A 176 12.87 -15.42 -20.53
C GLN A 176 12.89 -16.40 -19.34
N LEU A 177 12.65 -15.90 -18.14
CA LEU A 177 12.35 -16.69 -16.94
C LEU A 177 10.88 -16.54 -16.59
N ASN A 178 10.15 -17.64 -16.47
CA ASN A 178 8.74 -17.64 -16.08
C ASN A 178 8.51 -18.55 -14.88
N ILE A 179 7.98 -18.02 -13.79
CA ILE A 179 7.59 -18.77 -12.60
C ILE A 179 6.08 -18.63 -12.47
N VAL A 180 5.36 -19.71 -12.79
CA VAL A 180 3.91 -19.64 -13.03
C VAL A 180 3.16 -20.69 -12.23
N GLY A 181 2.11 -20.25 -11.55
CA GLY A 181 1.20 -21.13 -10.81
C GLY A 181 1.58 -21.26 -9.35
N ALA A 182 0.56 -21.45 -8.50
CA ALA A 182 0.72 -21.68 -7.07
C ALA A 182 1.67 -22.85 -6.79
N GLY A 183 2.60 -22.62 -5.86
CA GLY A 183 3.62 -23.60 -5.46
C GLY A 183 4.81 -23.72 -6.39
N SER A 184 4.81 -23.06 -7.56
CA SER A 184 6.01 -23.00 -8.41
C SER A 184 6.99 -21.99 -7.82
N THR A 185 8.20 -22.41 -7.48
CA THR A 185 9.19 -21.52 -6.84
C THR A 185 10.53 -21.47 -7.55
N ALA A 186 11.20 -20.33 -7.49
CA ALA A 186 12.61 -20.23 -7.83
C ALA A 186 13.37 -19.47 -6.75
N THR A 187 14.49 -20.04 -6.30
CA THR A 187 15.35 -19.49 -5.25
C THR A 187 16.76 -19.34 -5.78
N VAL A 188 17.31 -18.12 -5.69
CA VAL A 188 18.71 -17.85 -5.97
C VAL A 188 19.41 -17.45 -4.68
N THR A 189 20.36 -18.28 -4.23
CA THR A 189 20.90 -18.20 -2.88
C THR A 189 22.08 -17.24 -2.74
N ASP A 190 22.81 -16.96 -3.83
CA ASP A 190 23.91 -16.00 -3.88
C ASP A 190 23.49 -14.76 -4.72
N ALA A 191 24.45 -13.87 -5.02
CA ALA A 191 24.19 -12.68 -5.80
C ALA A 191 23.70 -13.02 -7.22
N SER A 192 22.45 -12.65 -7.50
CA SER A 192 21.89 -12.75 -8.83
C SER A 192 22.36 -11.59 -9.71
N ARG A 193 22.66 -11.90 -10.97
CA ARG A 193 23.05 -10.93 -11.99
C ARG A 193 22.13 -11.11 -13.18
N TYR A 194 21.14 -10.24 -13.33
CA TYR A 194 20.13 -10.33 -14.38
C TYR A 194 20.43 -9.30 -15.47
N TYR A 195 20.83 -9.76 -16.66
CA TYR A 195 21.15 -8.89 -17.79
C TYR A 195 20.27 -9.24 -19.00
N ASP A 196 19.73 -8.23 -19.68
CA ASP A 196 19.03 -8.27 -20.98
C ASP A 196 17.74 -9.09 -21.16
N GLY A 197 17.41 -10.03 -20.27
CA GLY A 197 16.23 -10.91 -20.42
C GLY A 197 14.88 -10.30 -20.01
N ALA A 198 13.92 -11.16 -19.66
CA ALA A 198 12.66 -10.80 -18.99
C ALA A 198 12.31 -11.84 -17.91
N ALA A 199 11.80 -11.41 -16.75
CA ALA A 199 11.34 -12.32 -15.71
C ALA A 199 9.87 -12.08 -15.35
N ASN A 200 9.07 -13.14 -15.32
CA ASN A 200 7.64 -13.07 -15.02
C ASN A 200 7.30 -14.02 -13.87
N VAL A 201 6.71 -13.47 -12.81
CA VAL A 201 6.14 -14.23 -11.69
C VAL A 201 4.63 -14.05 -11.72
N THR A 202 3.89 -15.11 -12.02
CA THR A 202 2.45 -15.02 -12.27
C THR A 202 1.64 -16.16 -11.67
N ALA A 203 0.33 -15.95 -11.54
CA ALA A 203 -0.64 -16.95 -11.10
C ALA A 203 -0.28 -17.67 -9.77
N GLY A 204 0.34 -16.96 -8.82
CA GLY A 204 0.72 -17.53 -7.53
C GLY A 204 2.16 -18.09 -7.46
N GLY A 205 2.98 -17.88 -8.49
CA GLY A 205 4.40 -18.25 -8.46
C GLY A 205 5.21 -17.42 -7.45
N ALA A 206 6.35 -17.95 -7.03
CA ALA A 206 7.23 -17.27 -6.07
C ALA A 206 8.69 -17.24 -6.51
N MET A 207 9.32 -16.07 -6.43
CA MET A 207 10.75 -15.87 -6.65
C MET A 207 11.41 -15.37 -5.37
N GLN A 208 12.58 -15.92 -5.03
CA GLN A 208 13.40 -15.43 -3.93
C GLN A 208 14.84 -15.20 -4.40
N THR A 209 15.40 -14.05 -4.04
CA THR A 209 16.79 -13.67 -4.32
C THR A 209 17.47 -13.14 -3.06
N THR A 210 18.78 -13.35 -2.95
CA THR A 210 19.60 -12.70 -1.90
C THR A 210 19.96 -11.28 -2.34
N ASP A 211 20.98 -11.10 -3.17
CA ASP A 211 21.23 -9.82 -3.85
C ASP A 211 20.68 -9.87 -5.27
N ALA A 212 20.10 -8.78 -5.74
CA ALA A 212 19.54 -8.71 -7.08
C ALA A 212 19.94 -7.43 -7.80
N ASN A 213 20.61 -7.60 -8.94
CA ASN A 213 20.89 -6.53 -9.88
C ASN A 213 20.05 -6.76 -11.12
N PHE A 214 19.07 -5.88 -11.36
CA PHE A 214 18.20 -5.97 -12.51
C PHE A 214 18.62 -4.96 -13.57
N GLY A 215 18.83 -5.47 -14.79
CA GLY A 215 18.99 -4.68 -16.01
C GLY A 215 17.90 -4.96 -17.05
N MET A 216 16.75 -5.47 -16.61
CA MET A 216 15.72 -6.05 -17.48
C MET A 216 14.28 -5.79 -16.97
N PRO A 217 13.26 -6.01 -17.82
CA PRO A 217 11.87 -6.01 -17.39
C PRO A 217 11.53 -7.17 -16.44
N ILE A 218 10.80 -6.84 -15.37
CA ILE A 218 10.25 -7.78 -14.40
C ILE A 218 8.76 -7.52 -14.24
N SER A 219 7.96 -8.58 -14.31
CA SER A 219 6.52 -8.53 -14.05
C SER A 219 6.16 -9.46 -12.90
N ILE A 220 5.57 -8.90 -11.85
CA ILE A 220 5.00 -9.64 -10.72
C ILE A 220 3.49 -9.39 -10.76
N SER A 221 2.73 -10.37 -11.24
CA SER A 221 1.32 -10.17 -11.58
C SER A 221 0.38 -11.25 -11.06
N GLY A 222 -0.79 -10.83 -10.58
CA GLY A 222 -1.83 -11.73 -10.09
C GLY A 222 -1.70 -12.05 -8.61
N VAL A 223 -2.84 -12.30 -7.99
CA VAL A 223 -2.96 -12.64 -6.56
C VAL A 223 -2.07 -13.83 -6.22
N GLY A 224 -1.31 -13.69 -5.12
CA GLY A 224 -0.40 -14.71 -4.61
C GLY A 224 0.97 -14.76 -5.29
N SER A 225 1.16 -14.06 -6.41
CA SER A 225 2.47 -13.95 -7.06
C SER A 225 3.40 -13.07 -6.22
N ARG A 226 4.60 -13.55 -5.92
CA ARG A 226 5.52 -12.86 -5.01
C ARG A 226 6.97 -12.91 -5.50
N TRP A 227 7.67 -11.78 -5.41
CA TRP A 227 9.13 -11.74 -5.45
C TRP A 227 9.65 -11.24 -4.12
N THR A 228 10.59 -11.95 -3.49
CA THR A 228 11.26 -11.50 -2.26
C THR A 228 12.76 -11.33 -2.51
N ASN A 229 13.31 -10.14 -2.25
CA ASN A 229 14.74 -9.88 -2.26
C ASN A 229 15.25 -9.61 -0.83
N ASN A 230 16.09 -10.50 -0.31
CA ASN A 230 16.55 -10.47 1.09
C ASN A 230 17.85 -9.69 1.34
N GLY A 231 18.45 -9.16 0.28
CA GLY A 231 19.68 -8.37 0.30
C GLY A 231 19.49 -7.05 -0.44
N GLN A 232 20.54 -6.55 -1.08
CA GLN A 232 20.47 -5.29 -1.78
C GLN A 232 19.82 -5.46 -3.16
N LEU A 233 18.77 -4.67 -3.43
CA LEU A 233 18.16 -4.56 -4.75
C LEU A 233 18.76 -3.38 -5.51
N ARG A 234 19.22 -3.59 -6.75
CA ARG A 234 19.65 -2.52 -7.66
C ARG A 234 18.89 -2.58 -8.97
N LEU A 235 18.28 -1.47 -9.34
CA LEU A 235 17.49 -1.31 -10.57
C LEU A 235 18.21 -0.35 -11.53
N GLY A 236 18.70 -0.91 -12.63
CA GLY A 236 19.60 -0.22 -13.56
C GLY A 236 21.06 -0.45 -13.17
N LEU A 237 21.81 -1.10 -14.05
CA LEU A 237 23.22 -1.42 -13.84
C LEU A 237 23.99 -1.29 -15.17
N ALA A 238 25.27 -0.92 -15.11
CA ALA A 238 26.21 -1.11 -16.19
C ALA A 238 26.90 -2.46 -16.06
N ASP A 239 26.98 -3.21 -17.14
CA ASP A 239 27.79 -4.43 -17.23
C ASP A 239 28.82 -4.34 -18.37
N THR A 240 29.49 -5.45 -18.69
CA THR A 240 30.50 -5.51 -19.76
C THR A 240 29.92 -5.29 -21.16
N THR A 241 28.59 -5.36 -21.32
CA THR A 241 27.87 -5.21 -22.59
C THR A 241 27.21 -3.84 -22.74
N GLY A 242 27.08 -3.07 -21.65
CA GLY A 242 26.67 -1.67 -21.70
C GLY A 242 25.82 -1.23 -20.51
N GLN A 243 25.18 -0.07 -20.67
CA GLN A 243 24.21 0.46 -19.70
C GLN A 243 22.90 -0.31 -19.81
N LYS A 244 22.37 -0.76 -18.67
CA LYS A 244 21.10 -1.47 -18.58
C LYS A 244 20.05 -0.65 -17.85
N HIS A 245 18.79 -0.92 -18.19
CA HIS A 245 17.63 -0.22 -17.68
C HIS A 245 16.66 -1.25 -17.08
N ALA A 246 16.25 -1.05 -15.85
CA ALA A 246 15.28 -1.93 -15.18
C ALA A 246 13.89 -1.33 -15.20
N LEU A 247 12.90 -2.18 -15.51
CA LEU A 247 11.49 -1.87 -15.39
C LEU A 247 10.82 -2.97 -14.55
N VAL A 248 10.41 -2.64 -13.33
CA VAL A 248 9.66 -3.56 -12.47
C VAL A 248 8.19 -3.14 -12.46
N SER A 249 7.30 -4.09 -12.74
CA SER A 249 5.85 -3.91 -12.72
C SER A 249 5.23 -4.84 -11.68
N VAL A 250 4.52 -4.28 -10.70
CA VAL A 250 3.79 -5.02 -9.66
C VAL A 250 2.30 -4.72 -9.83
N VAL A 251 1.54 -5.73 -10.29
CA VAL A 251 0.18 -5.53 -10.82
C VAL A 251 -0.78 -6.66 -10.45
N GLY A 252 -2.09 -6.43 -10.59
CA GLY A 252 -3.14 -7.43 -10.35
C GLY A 252 -3.08 -8.18 -9.01
N GLY A 253 -2.60 -7.56 -7.93
CA GLY A 253 -2.48 -8.21 -6.62
C GLY A 253 -1.12 -8.88 -6.35
N GLY A 254 -0.10 -8.58 -7.17
CA GLY A 254 1.26 -9.07 -6.96
C GLY A 254 1.96 -8.42 -5.76
N LEU A 255 2.94 -9.12 -5.19
CA LEU A 255 3.73 -8.66 -4.04
C LEU A 255 5.23 -8.61 -4.35
N PHE A 256 5.85 -7.45 -4.16
CA PHE A 256 7.30 -7.30 -4.21
C PHE A 256 7.86 -6.98 -2.81
N GLU A 257 8.62 -7.92 -2.27
CA GLU A 257 9.46 -7.90 -1.07
C GLU A 257 10.89 -7.32 -1.30
N SER A 258 11.35 -6.27 -0.62
CA SER A 258 12.79 -5.93 -0.59
C SER A 258 13.30 -5.44 0.78
N THR A 259 14.60 -5.57 1.04
CA THR A 259 15.28 -5.12 2.27
C THR A 259 16.16 -3.88 2.05
N GLY A 260 15.93 -3.13 0.99
CA GLY A 260 16.71 -1.98 0.56
C GLY A 260 16.88 -1.95 -0.96
N ALA A 261 16.58 -0.81 -1.57
CA ALA A 261 16.53 -0.67 -3.02
C ALA A 261 17.23 0.59 -3.52
N LEU A 262 18.06 0.44 -4.55
CA LEU A 262 18.70 1.54 -5.26
C LEU A 262 18.18 1.59 -6.71
N LEU A 263 17.57 2.71 -7.08
CA LEU A 263 17.01 2.92 -8.43
C LEU A 263 17.86 3.97 -9.16
N GLY A 264 18.54 3.58 -10.24
CA GLY A 264 19.37 4.50 -11.01
C GLY A 264 20.61 4.99 -10.25
N ASP A 265 21.33 4.09 -9.56
CA ASP A 265 22.54 4.46 -8.80
C ASP A 265 23.81 4.55 -9.65
N GLN A 266 23.73 4.30 -10.97
CA GLN A 266 24.88 4.35 -11.90
C GLN A 266 24.64 5.27 -13.10
N LEU A 267 25.71 5.90 -13.59
CA LEU A 267 25.67 6.82 -14.73
C LEU A 267 25.23 6.11 -16.01
N GLY A 268 24.18 6.61 -16.65
CA GLY A 268 23.65 6.06 -17.91
C GLY A 268 22.63 4.94 -17.74
N THR A 269 22.37 4.49 -16.52
CA THR A 269 21.34 3.49 -16.19
C THR A 269 20.04 4.17 -15.77
N THR A 270 18.92 3.45 -15.88
CA THR A 270 17.66 3.87 -15.24
C THR A 270 17.03 2.71 -14.48
N GLY A 271 16.39 3.03 -13.35
CA GLY A 271 15.59 2.09 -12.57
C GLY A 271 14.18 2.62 -12.41
N THR A 272 13.18 1.89 -12.91
CA THR A 272 11.77 2.25 -12.78
C THR A 272 10.99 1.14 -12.09
N VAL A 273 10.19 1.49 -11.08
CA VAL A 273 9.19 0.60 -10.47
C VAL A 273 7.80 1.22 -10.66
N THR A 274 6.85 0.42 -11.13
CA THR A 274 5.43 0.79 -11.20
C THR A 274 4.62 -0.19 -10.36
N VAL A 275 3.80 0.34 -9.47
CA VAL A 275 2.84 -0.44 -8.68
C VAL A 275 1.44 0.06 -8.99
N SER A 276 0.57 -0.81 -9.51
CA SER A 276 -0.78 -0.49 -9.96
C SER A 276 -1.76 -1.63 -9.71
N ASP A 277 -3.05 -1.34 -9.85
CA ASP A 277 -4.16 -2.25 -9.61
C ASP A 277 -4.36 -2.62 -8.14
N SER A 278 -5.61 -2.93 -7.79
CA SER A 278 -6.00 -3.25 -6.43
C SER A 278 -5.22 -4.45 -5.87
N GLY A 279 -4.71 -4.28 -4.65
CA GLY A 279 -4.00 -5.31 -3.89
C GLY A 279 -2.52 -5.48 -4.27
N SER A 280 -2.03 -4.77 -5.28
CA SER A 280 -0.60 -4.80 -5.62
C SER A 280 0.22 -4.02 -4.60
N LEU A 281 1.30 -4.63 -4.12
CA LEU A 281 2.10 -4.08 -3.03
C LEU A 281 3.59 -4.22 -3.33
N TRP A 282 4.34 -3.13 -3.19
CA TRP A 282 5.78 -3.17 -2.98
C TRP A 282 6.09 -2.75 -1.54
N ARG A 283 6.82 -3.58 -0.80
CA ARG A 283 7.26 -3.29 0.57
C ARG A 283 8.79 -3.30 0.62
N ASP A 284 9.39 -2.15 0.85
CA ASP A 284 10.81 -2.07 1.17
C ASP A 284 11.01 -1.92 2.68
N THR A 285 11.69 -2.88 3.30
CA THR A 285 11.94 -2.89 4.76
C THR A 285 13.26 -2.23 5.14
N GLY A 286 14.04 -1.76 4.16
CA GLY A 286 15.31 -1.07 4.36
C GLY A 286 15.22 0.41 3.98
N SER A 287 16.24 0.89 3.27
CA SER A 287 16.29 2.24 2.70
C SER A 287 16.00 2.17 1.20
N LEU A 288 14.98 2.90 0.76
CA LEU A 288 14.64 3.10 -0.64
C LEU A 288 15.31 4.37 -1.15
N ARG A 289 16.29 4.23 -2.03
CA ARG A 289 16.95 5.37 -2.68
C ARG A 289 16.56 5.47 -4.15
N ILE A 290 15.94 6.58 -4.51
CA ILE A 290 15.47 6.88 -5.86
C ILE A 290 16.41 7.91 -6.49
N GLY A 291 17.09 7.51 -7.56
CA GLY A 291 18.03 8.34 -8.32
C GLY A 291 19.42 8.44 -7.68
N GLY A 292 20.14 9.49 -8.04
CA GLY A 292 21.49 9.81 -7.58
C GLY A 292 22.39 10.16 -8.76
N ILE A 293 22.98 9.14 -9.37
CA ILE A 293 23.88 9.30 -10.52
C ILE A 293 23.11 9.10 -11.84
N GLY A 294 22.22 8.11 -11.91
CA GLY A 294 21.28 7.91 -13.00
C GLY A 294 19.84 8.26 -12.58
N PRO A 295 18.90 8.29 -13.54
CA PRO A 295 17.49 8.47 -13.23
C PRO A 295 16.88 7.26 -12.50
N GLY A 296 16.20 7.53 -11.38
CA GLY A 296 15.37 6.56 -10.66
C GLY A 296 13.92 7.03 -10.66
N THR A 297 12.96 6.12 -10.83
CA THR A 297 11.53 6.48 -10.82
C THR A 297 10.68 5.43 -10.10
N VAL A 298 9.78 5.90 -9.25
CA VAL A 298 8.72 5.07 -8.63
C VAL A 298 7.37 5.66 -9.01
N ASN A 299 6.49 4.84 -9.61
CA ASN A 299 5.13 5.22 -9.98
C ASN A 299 4.14 4.48 -9.09
N VAL A 300 3.37 5.23 -8.30
CA VAL A 300 2.32 4.71 -7.42
C VAL A 300 0.98 5.05 -8.04
N GLN A 301 0.43 4.10 -8.80
CA GLN A 301 -0.75 4.25 -9.64
C GLN A 301 -2.02 3.74 -8.93
N PRO A 302 -3.24 4.01 -9.47
CA PRO A 302 -4.48 3.65 -8.79
C PRO A 302 -4.54 2.18 -8.34
N GLY A 303 -4.90 1.98 -7.07
CA GLY A 303 -5.00 0.67 -6.43
C GLY A 303 -3.67 0.08 -5.92
N GLY A 304 -2.53 0.57 -6.42
CA GLY A 304 -1.20 0.13 -6.00
C GLY A 304 -0.76 0.78 -4.68
N THR A 305 -0.02 0.02 -3.87
CA THR A 305 0.54 0.48 -2.59
C THR A 305 2.05 0.33 -2.56
N VAL A 306 2.77 1.35 -2.11
CA VAL A 306 4.20 1.28 -1.79
C VAL A 306 4.38 1.56 -0.31
N VAL A 307 5.02 0.63 0.41
CA VAL A 307 5.39 0.79 1.82
C VAL A 307 6.92 0.82 1.92
N ALA A 308 7.50 1.83 2.57
CA ALA A 308 8.94 1.87 2.81
C ALA A 308 9.31 2.46 4.19
N GLY A 309 10.50 2.12 4.68
CA GLY A 309 11.09 2.79 5.85
C GLY A 309 11.59 4.18 5.47
N GLU A 310 12.90 4.32 5.37
CA GLU A 310 13.53 5.55 4.85
C GLU A 310 13.41 5.59 3.33
N THR A 311 12.91 6.70 2.79
CA THR A 311 12.84 6.97 1.36
C THR A 311 13.62 8.23 1.02
N ILE A 312 14.74 8.08 0.30
CA ILE A 312 15.58 9.18 -0.17
C ILE A 312 15.32 9.41 -1.66
N ILE A 313 14.78 10.58 -1.99
CA ILE A 313 14.68 11.03 -3.38
C ILE A 313 15.89 11.92 -3.69
N ALA A 314 16.92 11.30 -4.27
CA ALA A 314 18.17 11.97 -4.63
C ALA A 314 18.05 12.73 -5.96
N THR A 315 19.10 13.44 -6.36
CA THR A 315 19.21 14.08 -7.68
C THR A 315 18.83 13.12 -8.81
N GLN A 316 18.01 13.56 -9.77
CA GLN A 316 17.44 12.72 -10.84
C GLN A 316 16.46 11.62 -10.37
N GLY A 317 16.14 11.58 -9.08
CA GLY A 317 15.09 10.74 -8.52
C GLY A 317 13.72 11.39 -8.66
N ARG A 318 12.72 10.59 -9.00
CA ARG A 318 11.33 11.02 -9.11
C ARG A 318 10.39 9.99 -8.49
N LEU A 319 9.60 10.39 -7.50
CA LEU A 319 8.48 9.61 -6.99
C LEU A 319 7.20 10.23 -7.53
N ARG A 320 6.35 9.44 -8.20
CA ARG A 320 5.08 9.89 -8.77
C ARG A 320 3.93 9.24 -8.02
N LEU A 321 3.18 10.03 -7.27
CA LEU A 321 1.97 9.60 -6.58
C LEU A 321 0.76 9.99 -7.45
N GLN A 322 0.14 8.99 -8.07
CA GLN A 322 -0.80 9.15 -9.20
C GLN A 322 -2.13 8.40 -8.98
N GLY A 323 -2.56 8.28 -7.71
CA GLY A 323 -3.84 7.67 -7.35
C GLY A 323 -3.74 6.42 -6.48
N GLY A 324 -2.55 5.88 -6.27
CA GLY A 324 -2.31 4.81 -5.29
C GLY A 324 -2.00 5.36 -3.89
N THR A 325 -1.44 4.49 -3.05
CA THR A 325 -1.06 4.80 -1.67
C THR A 325 0.45 4.71 -1.50
N LEU A 326 1.06 5.79 -1.02
CA LEU A 326 2.45 5.79 -0.55
C LEU A 326 2.44 5.84 0.98
N ASP A 327 3.08 4.87 1.62
CA ASP A 327 3.22 4.76 3.07
C ASP A 327 4.70 4.67 3.44
N VAL A 328 5.24 5.74 4.01
CA VAL A 328 6.68 5.87 4.27
C VAL A 328 6.96 6.41 5.67
N ALA A 329 7.91 5.79 6.37
CA ALA A 329 8.30 6.31 7.68
C ALA A 329 9.03 7.67 7.56
N ASP A 330 9.98 7.77 6.64
CA ASP A 330 10.75 8.99 6.43
C ASP A 330 10.90 9.32 4.95
N LEU A 331 10.51 10.54 4.56
CA LEU A 331 10.59 11.03 3.18
C LEU A 331 11.57 12.21 3.08
N ASN A 332 12.76 11.92 2.53
CA ASN A 332 13.89 12.83 2.47
C ASN A 332 14.24 13.22 1.03
N PHE A 333 14.40 14.52 0.79
CA PHE A 333 14.73 15.07 -0.52
C PHE A 333 16.20 15.51 -0.58
N GLN A 334 17.01 14.79 -1.36
CA GLN A 334 18.41 15.12 -1.64
C GLN A 334 18.57 15.59 -3.09
N GLY A 335 17.71 16.53 -3.50
CA GLY A 335 17.68 17.11 -4.85
C GLY A 335 16.74 16.42 -5.85
N GLY A 336 15.97 15.43 -5.39
CA GLY A 336 14.91 14.77 -6.16
C GLY A 336 13.54 15.43 -6.04
N GLN A 337 12.53 14.83 -6.68
CA GLN A 337 11.18 15.39 -6.76
C GLN A 337 10.09 14.37 -6.39
N LEU A 338 9.07 14.85 -5.68
CA LEU A 338 7.77 14.20 -5.54
C LEU A 338 6.78 14.86 -6.49
N ASP A 339 6.28 14.11 -7.46
CA ASP A 339 5.17 14.52 -8.34
C ASP A 339 3.86 13.98 -7.78
N TRP A 340 3.18 14.78 -6.97
CA TRP A 340 1.91 14.40 -6.37
C TRP A 340 0.72 14.91 -7.19
N THR A 341 0.02 13.98 -7.84
CA THR A 341 -1.06 14.28 -8.81
C THR A 341 -2.41 13.67 -8.43
N ALA A 342 -2.42 12.63 -7.61
CA ALA A 342 -3.59 12.01 -6.99
C ALA A 342 -3.12 10.97 -5.96
N GLY A 343 -4.04 10.41 -5.18
CA GLY A 343 -3.75 9.33 -4.23
C GLY A 343 -3.41 9.83 -2.83
N THR A 344 -3.03 8.90 -1.97
CA THR A 344 -2.86 9.13 -0.53
C THR A 344 -1.39 9.02 -0.13
N LEU A 345 -0.93 10.01 0.64
CA LEU A 345 0.38 10.01 1.28
C LEU A 345 0.21 9.75 2.77
N HIS A 346 0.68 8.60 3.23
CA HIS A 346 0.97 8.28 4.62
C HIS A 346 2.45 8.52 4.87
N VAL A 347 2.77 9.40 5.82
CA VAL A 347 4.16 9.73 6.13
C VAL A 347 4.36 10.07 7.60
N ASP A 348 5.37 9.48 8.26
CA ASP A 348 5.70 9.87 9.64
C ASP A 348 6.55 11.14 9.66
N THR A 349 7.58 11.25 8.82
CA THR A 349 8.42 12.47 8.69
C THR A 349 8.59 12.90 7.23
N TYR A 350 8.28 14.17 6.96
CA TYR A 350 8.45 14.81 5.66
C TYR A 350 9.50 15.93 5.77
N HIS A 351 10.62 15.78 5.07
CA HIS A 351 11.72 16.74 5.12
C HIS A 351 11.55 17.87 4.10
N GLY A 352 11.21 19.06 4.60
CA GLY A 352 11.09 20.29 3.80
C GLY A 352 9.67 20.84 3.75
N ASP A 353 9.43 21.69 2.76
CA ASP A 353 8.12 22.31 2.55
C ASP A 353 7.15 21.32 1.89
N LEU A 354 6.01 21.09 2.52
CA LEU A 354 4.93 20.27 2.00
C LEU A 354 3.84 21.16 1.40
N GLY A 355 3.80 21.25 0.07
CA GLY A 355 2.75 21.92 -0.68
C GLY A 355 2.05 20.97 -1.64
N PHE A 356 0.72 20.90 -1.61
CA PHE A 356 -0.03 20.00 -2.48
C PHE A 356 -1.34 20.60 -2.96
N ALA A 357 -1.57 20.46 -4.27
CA ALA A 357 -2.76 20.99 -4.95
C ALA A 357 -3.92 19.99 -4.98
N VAL A 358 -3.59 18.71 -4.89
CA VAL A 358 -4.46 17.55 -5.07
C VAL A 358 -3.95 16.41 -4.20
N GLY A 359 -4.77 15.38 -4.03
CA GLY A 359 -4.43 14.20 -3.22
C GLY A 359 -4.75 14.39 -1.74
N THR A 360 -4.51 13.32 -0.99
CA THR A 360 -4.86 13.22 0.45
C THR A 360 -3.60 13.04 1.28
N LEU A 361 -3.31 13.98 2.17
CA LEU A 361 -2.39 13.73 3.27
C LEU A 361 -3.16 13.01 4.38
N ALA A 362 -2.75 11.80 4.74
CA ALA A 362 -3.28 11.02 5.85
C ALA A 362 -2.13 10.72 6.83
N PRO A 363 -2.17 11.20 8.08
CA PRO A 363 -1.01 11.07 8.97
C PRO A 363 -0.61 9.63 9.32
N GLY A 364 0.66 9.27 9.04
CA GLY A 364 1.31 8.00 9.40
C GLY A 364 0.52 6.72 9.04
N HIS A 365 0.81 5.63 9.78
CA HIS A 365 -0.01 4.41 9.79
C HIS A 365 -1.28 4.63 10.62
N SER A 366 -2.24 5.37 10.05
CA SER A 366 -3.38 5.99 10.74
C SER A 366 -4.15 5.02 11.68
N PRO A 367 -4.53 5.46 12.90
CA PRO A 367 -4.21 6.76 13.49
C PRO A 367 -2.71 6.94 13.81
N GLY A 368 -2.12 8.05 13.37
CA GLY A 368 -0.68 8.29 13.40
C GLY A 368 -0.29 9.77 13.49
N SER A 369 0.99 10.07 13.22
CA SER A 369 1.51 11.43 13.28
C SER A 369 2.36 11.71 12.04
N THR A 370 2.23 12.91 11.47
CA THR A 370 3.11 13.43 10.44
C THR A 370 3.90 14.62 10.97
N ASN A 371 5.22 14.55 10.87
CA ASN A 371 6.14 15.64 11.22
C ASN A 371 6.67 16.28 9.93
N ILE A 372 6.45 17.58 9.75
CA ILE A 372 6.89 18.35 8.59
C ILE A 372 7.97 19.32 9.06
N THR A 373 9.18 19.17 8.54
CA THR A 373 10.31 20.01 8.99
C THR A 373 10.32 21.40 8.37
N GLY A 374 9.49 21.66 7.36
CA GLY A 374 9.30 22.97 6.73
C GLY A 374 7.88 23.52 6.92
N THR A 375 7.39 24.22 5.91
CA THR A 375 6.04 24.78 5.85
C THR A 375 5.01 23.78 5.33
N TYR A 376 3.74 24.03 5.64
CA TYR A 376 2.60 23.27 5.14
C TYR A 376 1.70 24.18 4.30
N ALA A 377 1.33 23.76 3.10
CA ALA A 377 0.42 24.49 2.22
C ALA A 377 -0.54 23.54 1.49
N GLN A 378 -1.77 23.45 2.00
CA GLN A 378 -2.86 22.76 1.32
C GLN A 378 -3.59 23.73 0.39
N GLN A 379 -3.70 23.40 -0.90
CA GLN A 379 -4.43 24.23 -1.87
C GLN A 379 -5.87 23.72 -2.09
N SER A 380 -6.61 24.35 -3.00
CA SER A 380 -8.06 24.23 -3.11
C SER A 380 -8.63 22.83 -3.37
N ALA A 381 -7.84 21.90 -3.94
CA ALA A 381 -8.27 20.51 -4.17
C ALA A 381 -7.47 19.49 -3.33
N GLY A 382 -6.60 19.95 -2.42
CA GLY A 382 -5.95 19.06 -1.46
C GLY A 382 -6.91 18.63 -0.36
N ILE A 383 -6.67 17.44 0.21
CA ILE A 383 -7.43 16.89 1.33
C ILE A 383 -6.45 16.62 2.49
N LEU A 384 -6.81 17.06 3.69
CA LEU A 384 -6.21 16.59 4.93
C LEU A 384 -7.20 15.62 5.57
N GLU A 385 -6.80 14.36 5.68
CA GLU A 385 -7.58 13.34 6.37
C GLU A 385 -7.11 13.21 7.83
N ILE A 386 -8.06 13.12 8.76
CA ILE A 386 -7.79 12.96 10.19
C ILE A 386 -8.75 11.93 10.77
N GLU A 387 -8.18 10.86 11.32
CA GLU A 387 -8.88 9.84 12.07
C GLU A 387 -8.88 10.13 13.56
N VAL A 388 -10.01 9.89 14.24
CA VAL A 388 -10.15 9.98 15.70
C VAL A 388 -10.79 8.69 16.23
N GLY A 389 -9.97 7.85 16.84
CA GLY A 389 -10.35 6.57 17.45
C GLY A 389 -10.23 6.53 18.98
N GLY A 390 -9.77 7.62 19.60
CA GLY A 390 -9.61 7.73 21.05
C GLY A 390 -8.91 9.04 21.45
N ALA A 391 -8.59 9.18 22.73
CA ALA A 391 -8.08 10.44 23.28
C ALA A 391 -6.53 10.59 23.28
N ALA A 392 -5.78 9.54 22.93
CA ALA A 392 -4.32 9.59 22.92
C ALA A 392 -3.78 10.14 21.59
N GLN A 393 -3.05 11.24 21.67
CA GLN A 393 -2.49 11.94 20.53
C GLN A 393 -1.48 11.08 19.75
N GLY A 394 -1.56 11.11 18.42
CA GLY A 394 -0.60 10.47 17.50
C GLY A 394 -0.60 8.93 17.55
N THR A 395 -1.54 8.32 18.26
CA THR A 395 -1.66 6.87 18.43
C THR A 395 -3.11 6.39 18.40
N LEU A 396 -4.05 7.18 18.94
CA LEU A 396 -5.49 6.95 18.85
C LEU A 396 -6.20 8.02 18.04
N TYR A 397 -5.51 9.09 17.63
CA TYR A 397 -6.01 10.05 16.64
C TYR A 397 -4.85 10.72 15.89
N ASP A 398 -5.14 11.18 14.69
CA ASP A 398 -4.16 11.74 13.76
C ASP A 398 -3.66 13.14 14.15
N VAL A 399 -2.37 13.39 13.86
CA VAL A 399 -1.72 14.67 14.17
C VAL A 399 -0.78 15.10 13.05
N VAL A 400 -0.77 16.41 12.77
CA VAL A 400 0.23 17.04 11.90
C VAL A 400 1.06 18.07 12.68
N ASN A 401 2.35 17.82 12.83
CA ASN A 401 3.29 18.75 13.46
C ASN A 401 4.08 19.47 12.36
N VAL A 402 3.92 20.79 12.26
CA VAL A 402 4.58 21.62 11.26
C VAL A 402 5.62 22.51 11.95
N ALA A 403 6.90 22.38 11.59
CA ALA A 403 7.95 23.22 12.15
C ALA A 403 7.87 24.68 11.65
N GLY A 404 7.33 24.88 10.45
CA GLY A 404 7.09 26.18 9.82
C GLY A 404 5.67 26.71 9.98
N ASN A 405 5.25 27.54 9.03
CA ASN A 405 3.87 28.06 8.96
C ASN A 405 2.96 27.07 8.21
N ALA A 406 1.68 27.06 8.56
CA ALA A 406 0.63 26.32 7.85
C ALA A 406 -0.33 27.27 7.13
N THR A 407 -0.59 26.99 5.85
CA THR A 407 -1.61 27.64 5.03
C THR A 407 -2.68 26.63 4.66
N LEU A 408 -3.92 26.90 5.07
CA LEU A 408 -5.06 26.02 4.89
C LEU A 408 -5.83 26.38 3.62
N GLY A 409 -6.26 25.35 2.92
CA GLY A 409 -7.13 25.38 1.75
C GLY A 409 -7.78 24.01 1.61
N GLY A 410 -8.57 23.79 0.56
CA GLY A 410 -9.13 22.47 0.28
C GLY A 410 -10.00 21.92 1.41
N VAL A 411 -10.07 20.60 1.55
CA VAL A 411 -11.02 19.93 2.46
C VAL A 411 -10.29 19.37 3.69
N LEU A 412 -10.91 19.53 4.87
CA LEU A 412 -10.62 18.72 6.05
C LEU A 412 -11.59 17.53 6.06
N ASP A 413 -11.08 16.31 5.91
CA ASP A 413 -11.86 15.07 6.02
C ASP A 413 -11.66 14.46 7.41
N LEU A 414 -12.72 14.44 8.23
CA LEU A 414 -12.67 13.93 9.60
C LEU A 414 -13.39 12.60 9.69
N LYS A 415 -12.73 11.58 10.24
CA LYS A 415 -13.30 10.23 10.41
C LYS A 415 -13.28 9.81 11.87
N LEU A 416 -14.41 9.31 12.38
CA LEU A 416 -14.43 8.55 13.62
C LEU A 416 -14.15 7.08 13.28
N VAL A 417 -13.15 6.50 13.94
CA VAL A 417 -12.70 5.12 13.68
C VAL A 417 -12.84 4.25 14.93
N GLY A 418 -12.83 2.92 14.76
CA GLY A 418 -12.90 1.98 15.87
C GLY A 418 -14.19 2.04 16.70
N GLY A 419 -15.25 2.68 16.20
CA GLY A 419 -16.51 2.89 16.92
C GLY A 419 -16.41 3.94 18.04
N PHE A 420 -15.37 4.79 18.02
CA PHE A 420 -15.18 5.82 19.04
C PHE A 420 -16.26 6.91 18.94
N VAL A 421 -16.89 7.21 20.09
CA VAL A 421 -17.82 8.32 20.24
C VAL A 421 -17.20 9.31 21.23
N PRO A 422 -16.70 10.46 20.75
CA PRO A 422 -16.15 11.49 21.62
C PRO A 422 -17.21 12.05 22.58
N THR A 423 -16.78 12.55 23.73
CA THR A 423 -17.64 13.31 24.66
C THR A 423 -17.60 14.81 24.34
N PRO A 424 -18.65 15.59 24.65
CA PRO A 424 -18.68 17.02 24.34
C PRO A 424 -17.52 17.84 24.94
N SER A 425 -16.96 17.40 26.07
CA SER A 425 -15.83 18.09 26.73
C SER A 425 -14.46 17.73 26.15
N GLN A 426 -14.36 16.68 25.32
CA GLN A 426 -13.09 16.29 24.73
C GLN A 426 -12.67 17.28 23.64
N THR A 427 -11.36 17.53 23.61
CA THR A 427 -10.71 18.34 22.59
C THR A 427 -9.56 17.56 21.98
N PHE A 428 -9.38 17.69 20.67
CA PHE A 428 -8.33 17.00 19.93
C PHE A 428 -7.51 18.05 19.18
N THR A 429 -6.24 18.22 19.56
CA THR A 429 -5.32 19.07 18.81
C THR A 429 -4.73 18.24 17.66
N ILE A 430 -5.20 18.52 16.45
CA ILE A 430 -4.90 17.73 15.24
C ILE A 430 -3.79 18.35 14.40
N MET A 431 -3.43 19.62 14.64
CA MET A 431 -2.26 20.24 14.01
C MET A 431 -1.63 21.30 14.92
N SER A 432 -0.31 21.43 14.85
CA SER A 432 0.45 22.55 15.39
C SER A 432 1.40 23.14 14.34
N ALA A 433 1.55 24.47 14.30
CA ALA A 433 2.45 25.21 13.40
C ALA A 433 2.95 26.51 14.06
N ASN A 434 3.93 27.21 13.47
CA ASN A 434 4.35 28.54 13.96
C ASN A 434 3.24 29.58 13.84
N SER A 435 2.50 29.53 12.73
CA SER A 435 1.29 30.31 12.50
C SER A 435 0.39 29.57 11.53
N ILE A 436 -0.93 29.79 11.66
CA ILE A 436 -1.94 29.20 10.79
C ILE A 436 -2.70 30.31 10.09
N SER A 437 -2.82 30.21 8.77
CA SER A 437 -3.57 31.14 7.92
C SER A 437 -4.40 30.39 6.88
N GLY A 438 -5.27 31.09 6.17
CA GLY A 438 -6.20 30.47 5.21
C GLY A 438 -7.41 29.82 5.90
N SER A 439 -8.14 29.00 5.14
CA SER A 439 -9.34 28.32 5.60
C SER A 439 -9.60 27.05 4.80
N PHE A 440 -10.12 26.01 5.45
CA PHE A 440 -10.73 24.90 4.73
C PHE A 440 -11.98 25.39 3.97
N SER A 441 -12.29 24.75 2.86
CA SER A 441 -13.44 25.06 2.01
C SER A 441 -14.76 24.54 2.59
N ASN A 442 -14.70 23.48 3.41
CA ASN A 442 -15.86 22.81 3.98
C ASN A 442 -16.18 23.23 5.42
N VAL A 443 -15.30 23.99 6.08
CA VAL A 443 -15.54 24.49 7.45
C VAL A 443 -14.73 25.77 7.70
N THR A 444 -15.40 26.79 8.23
CA THR A 444 -14.73 28.01 8.72
C THR A 444 -14.36 27.87 10.19
N SER A 445 -13.35 28.60 10.67
CA SER A 445 -12.94 28.57 12.08
C SER A 445 -14.13 28.90 13.01
N GLY A 446 -14.35 28.06 14.02
CA GLY A 446 -15.46 28.12 14.98
C GLY A 446 -16.75 27.42 14.53
N SER A 447 -16.88 27.06 13.24
CA SER A 447 -18.03 26.36 12.69
C SER A 447 -17.95 24.86 12.91
N ARG A 448 -19.08 24.17 12.69
CA ARG A 448 -19.17 22.72 12.83
C ARG A 448 -18.83 22.00 11.53
N LEU A 449 -18.12 20.88 11.66
CA LEU A 449 -17.90 19.92 10.60
C LEU A 449 -18.45 18.56 11.03
N SER A 450 -19.33 17.99 10.21
CA SER A 450 -19.92 16.68 10.44
C SER A 450 -18.92 15.56 10.16
N THR A 451 -19.01 14.49 10.94
CA THR A 451 -18.21 13.27 10.76
C THR A 451 -19.04 12.18 10.07
N PRO A 452 -18.49 11.45 9.08
CA PRO A 452 -19.08 10.21 8.59
C PRO A 452 -19.25 9.22 9.75
N GLY A 453 -20.42 8.60 9.86
CA GLY A 453 -20.77 7.74 11.00
C GLY A 453 -21.52 8.44 12.14
N GLY A 454 -21.66 9.77 12.07
CA GLY A 454 -22.51 10.54 12.96
C GLY A 454 -21.75 11.54 13.83
N GLY A 455 -22.46 12.59 14.25
CA GLY A 455 -21.94 13.70 15.05
C GLY A 455 -21.19 14.76 14.26
N SER A 456 -20.65 15.73 15.00
CA SER A 456 -19.86 16.82 14.44
C SER A 456 -18.94 17.45 15.49
N PHE A 457 -17.84 18.05 15.03
CA PHE A 457 -16.93 18.86 15.85
C PHE A 457 -17.02 20.34 15.50
N ARG A 458 -16.82 21.24 16.47
CA ARG A 458 -16.38 22.60 16.15
C ARG A 458 -14.90 22.57 15.78
N VAL A 459 -14.56 23.17 14.65
CA VAL A 459 -13.18 23.20 14.14
C VAL A 459 -12.61 24.59 14.35
N ASN A 460 -11.52 24.71 15.12
CA ASN A 460 -10.98 26.00 15.55
C ASN A 460 -9.53 26.14 15.07
N TYR A 461 -9.22 27.23 14.35
CA TYR A 461 -7.89 27.51 13.83
C TYR A 461 -7.66 28.99 13.51
N GLY A 462 -6.39 29.40 13.41
CA GLY A 462 -5.98 30.71 12.94
C GLY A 462 -6.34 31.89 13.88
N PRO A 463 -6.15 33.13 13.41
CA PRO A 463 -6.48 34.33 14.17
C PRO A 463 -7.99 34.41 14.47
N GLY A 464 -8.36 34.44 15.75
CA GLY A 464 -9.77 34.44 16.18
C GLY A 464 -10.28 33.09 16.69
N SER A 465 -9.44 32.04 16.65
CA SER A 465 -9.71 30.79 17.37
C SER A 465 -9.86 31.03 18.88
N ALA A 466 -10.74 30.25 19.52
CA ALA A 466 -10.82 30.18 20.99
C ALA A 466 -9.60 29.47 21.62
N PHE A 467 -8.76 28.83 20.80
CA PHE A 467 -7.51 28.18 21.17
C PHE A 467 -6.31 28.97 20.65
N ALA A 468 -5.08 28.53 20.97
CA ALA A 468 -3.88 29.18 20.46
C ALA A 468 -3.90 29.24 18.91
N PRO A 469 -3.56 30.39 18.30
CA PRO A 469 -3.66 30.59 16.85
C PRO A 469 -2.67 29.73 16.03
N SER A 470 -1.74 29.07 16.72
CA SER A 470 -0.78 28.09 16.19
C SER A 470 -1.34 26.67 16.12
N LEU A 471 -2.59 26.42 16.55
CA LEU A 471 -3.17 25.09 16.63
C LEU A 471 -4.44 24.95 15.78
N ILE A 472 -4.69 23.73 15.28
CA ILE A 472 -6.03 23.29 14.86
C ILE A 472 -6.59 22.38 15.94
N VAL A 473 -7.74 22.75 16.48
CA VAL A 473 -8.38 22.01 17.59
C VAL A 473 -9.82 21.66 17.23
N LEU A 474 -10.13 20.37 17.29
CA LEU A 474 -11.49 19.85 17.29
C LEU A 474 -12.04 19.95 18.72
N SER A 475 -13.20 20.54 18.90
CA SER A 475 -13.82 20.72 20.22
C SER A 475 -15.33 20.56 20.17
N ALA A 476 -15.95 20.51 21.36
CA ALA A 476 -17.40 20.52 21.52
C ALA A 476 -18.07 19.47 20.61
N PHE A 477 -17.67 18.20 20.73
CA PHE A 477 -18.32 17.16 19.95
C PHE A 477 -19.82 17.12 20.27
N GLN A 478 -20.67 17.06 19.24
CA GLN A 478 -22.08 16.73 19.38
C GLN A 478 -22.31 15.43 18.64
N SER A 479 -22.86 14.43 19.33
CA SER A 479 -23.33 13.21 18.70
C SER A 479 -24.50 13.55 17.76
N SER A 480 -24.62 12.85 16.63
CA SER A 480 -25.87 12.90 15.86
C SER A 480 -26.75 11.79 16.39
N THR A 481 -27.63 12.14 17.32
CA THR A 481 -28.69 11.20 17.68
C THR A 481 -29.67 11.18 16.51
N SER A 482 -29.97 10.02 15.92
CA SER A 482 -30.93 9.98 14.82
C SER A 482 -32.28 10.51 15.33
N GLY A 483 -32.87 11.50 14.66
CA GLY A 483 -34.09 12.14 15.15
C GLY A 483 -33.88 13.36 16.05
N ASP A 484 -32.64 13.71 16.39
CA ASP A 484 -32.25 15.00 17.00
C ASP A 484 -32.14 16.02 15.86
N PHE A 485 -33.24 16.71 15.62
CA PHE A 485 -33.41 17.66 14.53
C PHE A 485 -32.98 19.07 14.90
N ASP A 486 -33.07 19.47 16.18
CA ASP A 486 -32.61 20.79 16.62
C ASP A 486 -31.16 20.82 17.13
N VAL A 487 -30.52 19.64 17.17
CA VAL A 487 -29.09 19.43 17.42
C VAL A 487 -28.71 19.87 18.83
N ASP A 488 -29.62 19.72 19.79
CA ASP A 488 -29.39 20.03 21.19
C ASP A 488 -28.82 18.84 21.99
N GLY A 489 -28.80 17.64 21.40
CA GLY A 489 -28.10 16.46 21.90
C GLY A 489 -29.02 15.40 22.51
N ASP A 490 -30.33 15.61 22.50
CA ASP A 490 -31.34 14.61 22.81
C ASP A 490 -32.39 14.51 21.69
N VAL A 491 -33.29 13.53 21.81
CA VAL A 491 -34.40 13.37 20.86
C VAL A 491 -35.68 13.52 21.64
N ASP A 492 -36.27 14.70 21.60
CA ASP A 492 -37.35 15.10 22.49
C ASP A 492 -38.50 15.82 21.73
N GLY A 493 -39.38 16.52 22.47
CA GLY A 493 -40.51 17.22 21.85
C GLY A 493 -40.11 18.38 20.93
N ASN A 494 -38.95 19.00 21.15
CA ASN A 494 -38.45 20.13 20.35
C ASN A 494 -38.04 19.68 18.95
N ASP A 495 -37.44 18.50 18.84
CA ASP A 495 -37.16 17.86 17.55
C ASP A 495 -38.43 17.59 16.78
N PHE A 496 -39.44 17.03 17.44
CA PHE A 496 -40.73 16.78 16.82
C PHE A 496 -41.35 18.08 16.29
N LEU A 497 -41.27 19.17 17.05
CA LEU A 497 -41.73 20.49 16.62
C LEU A 497 -40.91 21.03 15.46
N LEU A 498 -39.62 20.74 15.39
CA LEU A 498 -38.79 21.11 14.25
C LEU A 498 -39.18 20.33 12.99
N TRP A 499 -39.40 19.01 13.11
CA TRP A 499 -39.95 18.18 12.02
C TRP A 499 -41.30 18.68 11.51
N GLN A 500 -42.24 18.99 12.42
CA GLN A 500 -43.57 19.52 12.06
C GLN A 500 -43.51 20.86 11.30
N ARG A 501 -42.44 21.64 11.51
CA ARG A 501 -42.21 22.92 10.84
C ARG A 501 -41.37 22.77 9.57
N GLY A 502 -41.10 21.54 9.14
CA GLY A 502 -40.27 21.24 7.97
C GLY A 502 -38.78 21.50 8.17
N GLY A 503 -38.30 21.59 9.42
CA GLY A 503 -36.90 21.81 9.78
C GLY A 503 -36.08 20.52 9.94
N SER A 504 -36.65 19.35 9.65
CA SER A 504 -35.92 18.07 9.60
C SER A 504 -35.21 17.90 8.23
N PRO A 505 -34.22 16.99 8.11
CA PRO A 505 -33.43 16.79 6.88
C PRO A 505 -34.26 16.55 5.61
N SER A 506 -35.39 15.86 5.73
CA SER A 506 -36.42 15.66 4.72
C SER A 506 -37.73 16.29 5.22
N PRO A 507 -38.02 17.56 4.86
CA PRO A 507 -39.12 18.33 5.43
C PRO A 507 -40.46 17.60 5.43
N ASN A 508 -41.08 17.46 6.60
CA ASN A 508 -42.37 16.79 6.81
C ASN A 508 -42.42 15.31 6.35
N SER A 509 -41.28 14.65 6.18
CA SER A 509 -41.24 13.28 5.70
C SER A 509 -41.64 12.27 6.78
N ALA A 510 -42.31 11.20 6.37
CA ALA A 510 -42.60 10.08 7.27
C ALA A 510 -41.33 9.33 7.72
N ALA A 511 -40.25 9.42 6.94
CA ALA A 511 -38.95 8.82 7.26
C ALA A 511 -38.29 9.51 8.45
N ASP A 512 -38.23 10.84 8.45
CA ASP A 512 -37.70 11.61 9.58
C ASP A 512 -38.56 11.41 10.83
N LEU A 513 -39.88 11.42 10.70
CA LEU A 513 -40.77 11.12 11.82
C LEU A 513 -40.50 9.72 12.42
N ALA A 514 -40.20 8.73 11.57
CA ALA A 514 -39.85 7.40 12.03
C ALA A 514 -38.51 7.39 12.78
N LEU A 515 -37.52 8.15 12.32
CA LEU A 515 -36.24 8.33 13.02
C LEU A 515 -36.43 8.98 14.39
N TRP A 516 -37.23 10.04 14.49
CA TRP A 516 -37.56 10.66 15.78
C TRP A 516 -38.28 9.68 16.72
N ARG A 517 -39.30 8.96 16.23
CA ARG A 517 -40.06 8.01 17.06
C ARG A 517 -39.20 6.90 17.64
N VAL A 518 -38.26 6.37 16.85
CA VAL A 518 -37.40 5.26 17.29
C VAL A 518 -36.39 5.72 18.34
N ASN A 519 -36.02 7.00 18.32
CA ASN A 519 -34.99 7.53 19.20
C ASN A 519 -35.54 8.47 20.28
N PHE A 520 -36.86 8.70 20.36
CA PHE A 520 -37.45 9.58 21.37
C PHE A 520 -37.07 9.17 22.79
N GLY A 521 -36.54 10.12 23.56
CA GLY A 521 -36.00 9.93 24.91
C GLY A 521 -34.56 9.41 24.94
N THR A 522 -33.88 9.28 23.80
CA THR A 522 -32.44 9.00 23.77
C THR A 522 -31.65 10.29 23.99
N THR A 523 -30.57 10.21 24.77
CA THR A 523 -29.62 11.29 25.02
C THR A 523 -28.25 10.86 24.47
N GLY A 524 -27.62 11.70 23.64
CA GLY A 524 -26.37 11.39 22.95
C GLY A 524 -25.10 11.46 23.81
N GLY A 525 -25.23 11.43 25.14
CA GLY A 525 -24.14 11.56 26.11
C GLY A 525 -24.68 11.97 27.48
N ALA A 526 -24.04 11.52 28.55
CA ALA A 526 -24.55 11.56 29.94
C ALA A 526 -25.19 12.90 30.34
N ALA A 527 -26.50 12.86 30.64
CA ALA A 527 -27.23 13.98 31.20
C ALA A 527 -26.63 14.40 32.55
N ALA A 528 -26.35 15.69 32.71
CA ALA A 528 -26.21 16.28 34.03
C ALA A 528 -27.56 16.16 34.74
N ASN A 529 -27.64 15.29 35.76
CA ASN A 529 -28.77 15.26 36.67
C ASN A 529 -28.86 16.61 37.39
N ASN A 530 -29.66 17.53 36.87
CA ASN A 530 -30.30 18.52 37.73
C ASN A 530 -31.47 17.79 38.41
N PRO A 531 -31.37 17.40 39.69
CA PRO A 531 -32.50 16.81 40.36
C PRO A 531 -33.63 17.84 40.35
N VAL A 532 -34.76 17.45 39.76
CA VAL A 532 -36.03 18.14 39.94
C VAL A 532 -36.28 18.22 41.45
N PRO A 533 -36.51 19.40 42.04
CA PRO A 533 -36.81 19.49 43.47
C PRO A 533 -38.10 18.70 43.76
N GLU A 534 -37.98 17.56 44.42
CA GLU A 534 -39.15 16.89 44.98
C GLU A 534 -39.78 17.79 46.06
N PRO A 535 -41.12 17.82 46.19
CA PRO A 535 -41.76 18.53 47.27
C PRO A 535 -41.29 17.94 48.60
N ASN A 536 -40.63 18.76 49.42
CA ASN A 536 -40.10 18.39 50.73
C ASN A 536 -41.02 17.39 51.45
N ALA A 537 -40.46 16.25 51.89
CA ALA A 537 -41.17 15.23 52.67
C ALA A 537 -41.93 15.80 53.89
N ALA A 538 -41.55 17.01 54.35
CA ALA A 538 -42.29 17.80 55.33
C ALA A 538 -43.74 18.12 54.91
N LEU A 539 -44.02 18.39 53.63
CA LEU A 539 -45.36 18.73 53.14
C LEU A 539 -46.30 17.51 53.12
N LEU A 540 -45.77 16.32 52.80
CA LEU A 540 -46.51 15.05 52.91
C LEU A 540 -46.70 14.62 54.37
N ALA A 541 -45.73 14.89 55.24
CA ALA A 541 -45.87 14.64 56.69
C ALA A 541 -46.89 15.58 57.34
N ILE A 542 -46.94 16.86 56.95
CA ILE A 542 -47.93 17.83 57.46
C ILE A 542 -49.34 17.47 56.97
N LEU A 543 -49.51 16.98 55.74
CA LEU A 543 -50.81 16.50 55.25
C LEU A 543 -51.27 15.21 55.98
N ALA A 544 -50.33 14.31 56.29
CA ALA A 544 -50.62 13.08 57.04
C ALA A 544 -50.97 13.35 58.52
N ILE A 545 -50.30 14.31 59.17
CA ILE A 545 -50.57 14.69 60.57
C ILE A 545 -51.89 15.47 60.70
N SER A 546 -52.24 16.31 59.72
CA SER A 546 -53.51 17.06 59.71
C SER A 546 -54.75 16.18 59.46
N LEU A 547 -54.58 15.03 58.82
CA LEU A 547 -55.63 13.99 58.70
C LEU A 547 -55.76 13.11 59.96
N LEU A 548 -54.75 13.07 60.83
CA LEU A 548 -54.76 12.30 62.08
C LEU A 548 -55.25 13.11 63.30
N THR A 549 -55.22 14.45 63.25
CA THR A 549 -55.70 15.32 64.34
C THR A 549 -57.17 15.77 64.20
N ALA A 550 -57.83 15.50 63.06
CA ALA A 550 -59.24 15.82 62.84
C ALA A 550 -60.24 14.85 63.53
N ARG A 551 -59.76 13.85 64.29
CA ARG A 551 -60.55 12.96 65.14
C ARG A 551 -60.15 13.09 66.61
N GLY A 552 -60.33 14.26 67.20
CA GLY A 552 -60.10 14.44 68.63
C GLY A 552 -60.61 15.78 69.14
N SER A 553 -61.65 15.72 69.97
CA SER A 553 -62.09 16.76 70.91
C SER A 553 -62.68 18.07 70.35
N ASN A 554 -64.02 18.07 70.29
CA ASN A 554 -64.84 19.18 70.77
C ASN A 554 -64.30 19.76 72.09
N ARG A 555 -64.18 21.10 72.20
CA ARG A 555 -64.80 21.96 73.24
C ARG A 555 -64.08 23.32 73.41
N PHE A 556 -64.90 24.38 73.37
CA PHE A 556 -64.77 25.71 74.02
C PHE A 556 -63.61 26.63 73.58
N THR A 557 -63.67 27.98 73.54
CA THR A 557 -64.68 29.06 73.45
C THR A 557 -63.83 30.35 73.41
N SER A 558 -64.09 31.28 72.47
CA SER A 558 -63.74 32.73 72.47
C SER A 558 -62.23 33.12 72.55
N TYR A 559 -61.71 34.23 72.03
CA TYR A 559 -62.26 35.58 71.85
C TYR A 559 -61.26 36.41 71.00
N ILE A 560 -61.81 37.35 70.21
CA ILE A 560 -61.24 38.63 69.71
C ILE A 560 -60.13 38.61 68.63
N GLU A 561 -60.41 39.03 67.38
CA GLU A 561 -60.50 40.43 66.83
C GLU A 561 -59.12 41.10 66.72
N THR A 562 -58.55 41.35 65.54
CA THR A 562 -58.83 42.51 64.64
C THR A 562 -57.98 42.29 63.37
N ALA A 563 -58.50 42.23 62.13
CA ALA A 563 -59.00 43.32 61.26
C ALA A 563 -58.07 44.54 61.24
N GLY A 564 -57.53 45.05 60.14
CA GLY A 564 -57.85 44.90 58.72
C GLY A 564 -57.17 46.05 57.94
N HIS A 565 -57.68 46.29 56.73
CA HIS A 565 -57.38 47.32 55.71
C HIS A 565 -56.64 46.74 54.49
N SER A 566 -57.31 46.26 53.43
CA SER A 566 -58.22 46.94 52.48
C SER A 566 -57.55 48.11 51.76
N SER A 567 -57.61 48.34 50.45
CA SER A 567 -58.22 47.68 49.30
C SER A 567 -57.90 48.56 48.07
N PRO A 568 -58.16 48.09 46.83
CA PRO A 568 -57.61 48.59 45.56
C PRO A 568 -58.58 49.55 44.84
N ARG A 569 -58.22 50.06 43.64
CA ARG A 569 -59.12 50.30 42.46
C ARG A 569 -58.43 50.96 41.24
N PRO A 570 -59.07 51.00 40.03
CA PRO A 570 -58.47 50.47 38.79
C PRO A 570 -58.69 51.35 37.51
N MET A 571 -58.48 50.72 36.33
CA MET A 571 -59.31 50.75 35.10
C MET A 571 -59.04 51.69 33.89
N ASN A 572 -59.23 51.05 32.71
CA ASN A 572 -59.70 51.50 31.38
C ASN A 572 -58.70 52.14 30.39
N GLY A 573 -58.76 51.91 29.07
CA GLY A 573 -59.67 51.10 28.22
C GLY A 573 -59.53 51.42 26.71
N LEU A 574 -60.29 50.66 25.88
CA LEU A 574 -60.81 50.90 24.49
C LEU A 574 -59.84 50.77 23.28
N LEU A 575 -60.04 49.95 22.23
CA LEU A 575 -61.13 49.67 21.24
C LEU A 575 -61.29 50.69 20.09
N HIS A 576 -61.12 50.23 18.83
CA HIS A 576 -61.92 50.52 17.60
C HIS A 576 -61.25 49.90 16.34
N SER A 577 -61.89 48.96 15.60
CA SER A 577 -62.84 49.11 14.44
C SER A 577 -62.15 49.59 13.15
N SER A 578 -62.42 49.20 11.89
CA SER A 578 -63.39 48.32 11.21
C SER A 578 -63.24 48.53 9.68
N GLY A 579 -63.63 47.55 8.85
CA GLY A 579 -64.09 47.74 7.45
C GLY A 579 -63.04 47.51 6.35
N ARG A 580 -63.36 47.08 5.12
CA ARG A 580 -64.61 46.70 4.45
C ARG A 580 -64.23 46.05 3.10
N ALA A 581 -65.06 45.12 2.63
CA ALA A 581 -64.97 44.37 1.38
C ALA A 581 -65.16 45.21 0.09
N GLY A 582 -64.80 44.63 -1.06
CA GLY A 582 -65.36 45.03 -2.36
C GLY A 582 -64.57 44.60 -3.61
N ASN A 583 -65.05 43.55 -4.27
CA ASN A 583 -64.65 43.01 -5.59
C ASN A 583 -64.68 44.04 -6.74
N HIS A 584 -64.00 43.77 -7.86
CA HIS A 584 -64.57 43.78 -9.22
C HIS A 584 -63.53 43.36 -10.30
N PHE A 585 -63.88 42.36 -11.14
CA PHE A 585 -63.85 42.28 -12.63
C PHE A 585 -62.52 42.62 -13.38
N ASP A 586 -62.15 42.05 -14.53
CA ASP A 586 -62.66 40.98 -15.39
C ASP A 586 -61.54 40.58 -16.39
N ALA A 587 -61.58 39.29 -16.78
CA ALA A 587 -61.27 38.66 -18.07
C ALA A 587 -60.64 39.46 -19.24
N PHE A 588 -59.63 38.89 -19.92
CA PHE A 588 -59.64 38.73 -21.39
C PHE A 588 -58.72 37.56 -21.85
N SER A 589 -59.36 36.58 -22.45
CA SER A 589 -58.82 35.49 -23.29
C SER A 589 -58.31 36.00 -24.66
N TYR A 590 -57.39 35.28 -25.32
CA TYR A 590 -57.54 34.71 -26.68
C TYR A 590 -56.25 34.00 -27.18
N LEU A 591 -56.42 32.73 -27.57
CA LEU A 591 -55.85 31.96 -28.71
C LEU A 591 -54.37 32.15 -29.14
N SER A 592 -53.53 31.10 -29.04
CA SER A 592 -53.29 30.00 -30.01
C SER A 592 -52.48 30.39 -31.25
N THR A 593 -51.36 29.70 -31.50
CA THR A 593 -51.16 28.79 -32.66
C THR A 593 -49.78 28.13 -32.64
N LEU A 594 -49.76 26.93 -33.22
CA LEU A 594 -48.67 25.97 -33.37
C LEU A 594 -47.74 26.26 -34.57
N SER A 595 -46.60 25.55 -34.53
CA SER A 595 -45.82 24.98 -35.66
C SER A 595 -44.85 25.94 -36.37
N THR A 596 -43.68 25.55 -36.90
CA THR A 596 -42.85 24.33 -36.96
C THR A 596 -41.61 24.72 -37.78
N THR A 597 -40.45 24.10 -37.52
CA THR A 597 -39.31 23.80 -38.47
C THR A 597 -38.61 24.99 -39.16
N SER A 598 -37.34 25.04 -39.51
CA SER A 598 -36.15 24.15 -39.60
C SER A 598 -34.96 25.14 -39.75
N THR A 599 -33.75 24.88 -39.27
CA THR A 599 -32.70 24.02 -39.87
C THR A 599 -31.56 23.85 -38.87
#